data_AF-A0A535ZY86-F1
#
_entry.id   AF-A0A535ZY86-F1
#
_cell.length_a   1.000
_cell.length_b   1.000
_cell.length_c   1.000
_cell.angle_alpha   90.00
_cell.angle_beta   90.00
_cell.angle_gamma   90.00
#
_symmetry.space_group_name_H-M   'P 1'
#
loop_
_entity.id
_entity.type
_entity.pdbx_description
1 polymer ?
#
loop_
_entity_poly.entity_id
_entity_poly.type
_entity_poly.pdbx_seq_one_letter_code
_entity_poly.pdbx_strand_id
1 'polypeptide(L)'
;MAIQTKPRISPGKVRNLDACADEGGIIRAAAMDQRGSLMREIGRQGGQATPASLTEFKTAVTKALTPHATAILMDPEYGLPALKAKAPSAGVLLAYEKSGYDADPENRMPDVLERWTVRRLVDAGANGIKVLIYYDPFDDADLNLRK
;
A
#
# COMPACT_ATOMS: atom_id res chain seq x y z
N MET A 1 27.71 -14.40 -22.48
CA MET A 1 27.61 -13.11 -21.76
C MET A 1 26.22 -12.54 -22.00
N ALA A 2 25.34 -12.59 -20.99
CA ALA A 2 24.05 -11.90 -21.10
C ALA A 2 24.30 -10.40 -20.94
N ILE A 3 24.02 -9.63 -21.98
CA ILE A 3 23.99 -8.16 -21.89
C ILE A 3 22.84 -7.83 -20.94
N GLN A 4 23.16 -7.50 -19.68
CA GLN A 4 22.22 -6.89 -18.75
C GLN A 4 21.83 -5.53 -19.32
N THR A 5 20.75 -5.48 -20.09
CA THR A 5 20.13 -4.22 -20.47
C THR A 5 19.51 -3.64 -19.19
N LYS A 6 20.03 -2.51 -18.71
CA LYS A 6 19.35 -1.76 -17.64
C LYS A 6 17.93 -1.47 -18.12
N PRO A 7 16.88 -1.93 -17.40
CA PRO A 7 15.52 -1.68 -17.82
C PRO A 7 15.27 -0.18 -17.88
N ARG A 8 14.85 0.33 -19.06
CA ARG A 8 14.43 1.73 -19.19
C ARG A 8 13.08 1.89 -18.52
N ILE A 9 13.03 2.67 -17.45
CA ILE A 9 11.78 3.04 -16.77
C ILE A 9 11.03 4.01 -17.70
N SER A 10 9.72 3.79 -17.89
CA SER A 10 8.91 4.67 -18.72
C SER A 10 8.76 6.06 -18.10
N PRO A 11 8.58 7.14 -18.90
CA PRO A 11 8.42 8.49 -18.35
C PRO A 11 7.28 8.61 -17.33
N GLY A 12 6.19 7.87 -17.51
CA GLY A 12 5.09 7.85 -16.55
C GLY A 12 5.47 7.21 -15.20
N LYS A 13 6.28 6.15 -15.23
CA LYS A 13 6.80 5.54 -13.99
C LYS A 13 7.79 6.46 -13.29
N VAL A 14 8.66 7.15 -14.04
CA VAL A 14 9.60 8.14 -13.46
C VAL A 14 8.81 9.24 -12.74
N ARG A 15 7.85 9.89 -13.40
CA ARG A 15 7.02 10.95 -12.77
C ARG A 15 6.33 10.50 -11.49
N ASN A 16 5.83 9.26 -11.45
CA ASN A 16 5.17 8.72 -10.27
C ASN A 16 6.14 8.37 -9.14
N LEU A 17 7.36 7.93 -9.46
CA LEU A 17 8.42 7.73 -8.47
C LEU A 17 8.86 9.08 -7.89
N ASP A 18 9.06 10.08 -8.74
CA ASP A 18 9.43 11.44 -8.34
C ASP A 18 8.36 12.05 -7.42
N ALA A 19 7.08 11.81 -7.71
CA ALA A 19 5.96 12.25 -6.86
C ALA A 19 5.96 11.59 -5.45
N CYS A 20 6.70 10.50 -5.26
CA CYS A 20 6.81 9.79 -3.97
C CYS A 20 8.18 9.99 -3.29
N ALA A 21 9.09 10.74 -3.89
CA ALA A 21 10.46 10.95 -3.41
C ALA A 21 10.72 12.43 -3.13
N ASP A 22 11.82 12.71 -2.43
CA ASP A 22 12.34 14.07 -2.34
C ASP A 22 13.29 14.43 -3.49
N GLU A 23 13.85 15.64 -3.47
CA GLU A 23 14.80 16.13 -4.48
C GLU A 23 16.07 15.26 -4.60
N GLY A 24 16.42 14.50 -3.56
CA GLY A 24 17.51 13.53 -3.54
C GLY A 24 17.13 12.15 -4.05
N GLY A 25 15.87 11.93 -4.46
CA GLY A 25 15.36 10.63 -4.88
C GLY A 25 15.07 9.67 -3.73
N ILE A 26 14.97 10.17 -2.49
CA ILE A 26 14.72 9.36 -1.30
C ILE A 26 13.22 9.27 -1.02
N ILE A 27 12.70 8.05 -0.93
CA ILE A 27 11.31 7.78 -0.54
C ILE A 27 11.26 7.65 1.00
N ARG A 28 10.66 8.65 1.66
CA ARG A 28 10.33 8.65 3.10
C ARG A 28 8.83 8.52 3.25
N ALA A 29 8.29 7.35 2.94
CA ALA A 29 6.85 7.10 2.96
C ALA A 29 6.35 6.70 4.36
N ALA A 30 5.18 7.20 4.76
CA ALA A 30 4.44 6.70 5.92
C ALA A 30 3.53 5.53 5.50
N ALA A 31 3.58 4.40 6.20
CA ALA A 31 2.73 3.24 5.90
C ALA A 31 1.51 3.17 6.84
N MET A 32 0.32 3.22 6.26
CA MET A 32 -0.97 3.21 6.96
C MET A 32 -2.03 2.37 6.23
N ASP A 33 -1.63 1.29 5.55
CA ASP A 33 -2.49 0.33 4.84
C ASP A 33 -2.99 -0.83 5.72
N GLN A 34 -2.69 -0.80 7.02
CA GLN A 34 -3.16 -1.80 7.97
C GLN A 34 -4.69 -1.77 8.08
N ARG A 35 -5.31 -2.95 7.97
CA ARG A 35 -6.76 -3.16 8.06
C ARG A 35 -7.12 -3.88 9.35
N GLY A 36 -7.29 -5.21 9.30
CA GLY A 36 -7.69 -6.02 10.46
C GLY A 36 -6.80 -5.85 11.69
N SER A 37 -5.48 -5.70 11.51
CA SER A 37 -4.55 -5.44 12.64
C SER A 37 -4.80 -4.09 13.31
N LEU A 38 -5.02 -3.03 12.54
CA LEU A 38 -5.36 -1.71 13.07
C LEU A 38 -6.73 -1.73 13.76
N MET A 39 -7.72 -2.41 13.17
CA MET A 39 -9.05 -2.51 13.75
C MET A 39 -9.01 -3.19 15.13
N ARG A 40 -8.25 -4.28 15.27
CA ARG A 40 -8.05 -4.94 16.57
C ARG A 40 -7.28 -4.06 17.55
N GLU A 41 -6.28 -3.31 17.09
CA GLU A 41 -5.52 -2.42 17.96
C GLU A 41 -6.41 -1.29 18.52
N ILE A 42 -7.25 -0.68 17.68
CA ILE A 42 -8.23 0.34 18.12
C ILE A 42 -9.14 -0.23 19.22
N GLY A 43 -9.66 -1.44 19.02
CA GLY A 43 -10.49 -2.12 20.02
C GLY A 43 -9.74 -2.39 21.33
N ARG A 44 -8.48 -2.83 21.25
CA ARG A 44 -7.64 -3.10 22.42
C ARG A 44 -7.37 -1.84 23.25
N GLN A 45 -7.30 -0.68 22.60
CA GLN A 45 -7.10 0.63 23.24
C GLN A 45 -8.41 1.26 23.76
N GLY A 46 -9.53 0.52 23.74
CA GLY A 46 -10.83 0.99 24.23
C GLY A 46 -11.66 1.78 23.21
N GLY A 47 -11.21 1.87 21.96
CA GLY A 47 -11.98 2.45 20.86
C GLY A 47 -12.98 1.47 20.26
N GLN A 48 -13.85 1.96 19.38
CA GLN A 48 -14.78 1.10 18.64
C GLN A 48 -14.05 0.46 17.45
N ALA A 49 -14.05 -0.88 17.38
CA ALA A 49 -13.44 -1.63 16.29
C ALA A 49 -14.34 -1.64 15.04
N THR A 50 -14.52 -0.47 14.41
CA THR A 50 -15.43 -0.29 13.25
C THR A 50 -14.70 0.24 12.00
N PRO A 51 -15.25 0.03 10.80
CA PRO A 51 -14.76 0.68 9.58
C PRO A 51 -14.68 2.20 9.65
N ALA A 52 -15.61 2.84 10.38
CA ALA A 52 -15.61 4.28 10.57
C ALA A 52 -14.38 4.72 11.40
N SER A 53 -14.08 3.99 12.48
CA SER A 53 -12.92 4.26 13.33
C SER A 53 -11.60 4.03 12.60
N LEU A 54 -11.52 3.05 11.69
CA LEU A 54 -10.37 2.91 10.78
C LEU A 54 -10.18 4.16 9.92
N THR A 55 -11.25 4.62 9.27
CA THR A 55 -11.21 5.80 8.38
C THR A 55 -10.81 7.06 9.16
N GLU A 56 -11.36 7.24 10.35
CA GLU A 56 -11.03 8.36 11.25
C GLU A 56 -9.55 8.33 11.64
N PHE A 57 -9.06 7.18 12.11
CA PHE A 57 -7.66 7.02 12.49
C PHE A 57 -6.71 7.28 11.33
N LYS A 58 -7.00 6.69 10.15
CA LYS A 58 -6.22 6.91 8.92
C LYS A 58 -6.22 8.38 8.51
N THR A 59 -7.33 9.09 8.68
CA THR A 59 -7.43 10.53 8.41
C THR A 59 -6.55 11.33 9.38
N ALA A 60 -6.57 11.01 10.67
CA ALA A 60 -5.72 11.67 11.66
C ALA A 60 -4.22 11.46 11.36
N VAL A 61 -3.82 10.23 11.08
CA VAL A 61 -2.44 9.88 10.68
C VAL A 61 -2.04 10.63 9.41
N THR A 62 -2.92 10.66 8.41
CA THR A 62 -2.66 11.34 7.14
C THR A 62 -2.39 12.83 7.37
N LYS A 63 -3.22 13.51 8.16
CA LYS A 63 -3.03 14.93 8.52
C LYS A 63 -1.73 15.17 9.28
N ALA A 64 -1.42 14.30 10.24
CA ALA A 64 -0.27 14.48 11.11
C ALA A 64 1.07 14.19 10.42
N LEU A 65 1.13 13.14 9.60
CA LEU A 65 2.41 12.62 9.10
C LEU A 65 2.76 13.07 7.69
N THR A 66 1.78 13.29 6.81
CA THR A 66 2.10 13.64 5.40
C THR A 66 2.82 14.97 5.20
N PRO A 67 2.75 15.99 6.08
CA PRO A 67 3.64 17.15 6.00
C PRO A 67 5.13 16.81 6.16
N HIS A 68 5.43 15.64 6.74
CA HIS A 68 6.79 15.18 7.05
C HIS A 68 7.22 13.96 6.22
N ALA A 69 6.35 13.46 5.33
CA ALA A 69 6.58 12.27 4.51
C ALA A 69 6.52 12.62 3.02
N THR A 70 7.31 11.94 2.20
CA THR A 70 7.28 12.14 0.74
C THR A 70 6.11 11.39 0.09
N ALA A 71 5.57 10.38 0.77
CA ALA A 71 4.39 9.65 0.32
C ALA A 71 3.63 9.02 1.50
N ILE A 72 2.40 8.59 1.25
CA ILE A 72 1.64 7.73 2.16
C ILE A 72 1.17 6.47 1.45
N LEU A 73 1.40 5.31 2.08
CA LEU A 73 0.83 4.02 1.67
C LEU A 73 -0.49 3.80 2.42
N MET A 74 -1.55 3.50 1.66
CA MET A 74 -2.91 3.42 2.15
C MET A 74 -3.66 2.24 1.51
N ASP A 75 -4.65 1.66 2.20
CA ASP A 75 -5.57 0.71 1.60
C ASP A 75 -6.76 1.43 0.92
N PRO A 76 -7.31 0.87 -0.16
CA PRO A 76 -8.40 1.50 -0.88
C PRO A 76 -9.79 1.22 -0.27
N GLU A 77 -9.89 0.38 0.76
CA GLU A 77 -11.18 -0.01 1.38
C GLU A 77 -11.64 1.01 2.42
N TYR A 78 -10.73 1.50 3.25
CA TYR A 78 -11.01 2.45 4.34
C TYR A 78 -10.21 3.76 4.24
N GLY A 79 -9.17 3.78 3.41
CA GLY A 79 -8.20 4.87 3.40
C GLY A 79 -8.42 5.96 2.34
N LEU A 80 -9.25 5.74 1.32
CA LEU A 80 -9.48 6.75 0.27
C LEU A 80 -10.02 8.09 0.81
N PRO A 81 -10.97 8.12 1.77
CA PRO A 81 -11.41 9.40 2.35
C PRO A 81 -10.26 10.15 3.05
N ALA A 82 -9.34 9.43 3.68
CA ALA A 82 -8.20 10.00 4.40
C ALA A 82 -7.22 10.73 3.47
N LEU A 83 -7.09 10.29 2.21
CA LEU A 83 -6.22 10.92 1.21
C LEU A 83 -6.61 12.37 0.90
N LYS A 84 -7.87 12.77 1.12
CA LYS A 84 -8.30 14.17 0.99
C LYS A 84 -7.59 15.11 1.97
N ALA A 85 -7.03 14.57 3.05
CA ALA A 85 -6.37 15.33 4.09
C ALA A 85 -4.84 15.28 4.00
N LYS A 86 -4.28 14.69 2.93
CA LYS A 86 -2.82 14.59 2.74
C LYS A 86 -2.22 15.96 2.42
N ALA A 87 -0.95 16.16 2.79
CA ALA A 87 -0.16 17.27 2.31
C ALA A 87 -0.09 17.25 0.76
N PRO A 88 -0.17 18.41 0.08
CA PRO A 88 -0.09 18.47 -1.37
C PRO A 88 1.18 17.82 -1.94
N SER A 89 2.29 17.94 -1.21
CA SER A 89 3.61 17.39 -1.57
C SER A 89 3.75 15.87 -1.42
N ALA A 90 2.85 15.20 -0.70
CA ALA A 90 2.96 13.76 -0.47
C ALA A 90 2.34 12.96 -1.61
N GLY A 91 3.10 12.05 -2.22
CA GLY A 91 2.60 11.05 -3.16
C GLY A 91 1.71 10.00 -2.49
N VAL A 92 1.06 9.16 -3.31
CA VAL A 92 0.12 8.12 -2.84
C VAL A 92 0.54 6.76 -3.35
N LEU A 93 0.68 5.81 -2.45
CA LEU A 93 0.80 4.39 -2.76
C LEU A 93 -0.48 3.69 -2.30
N LEU A 94 -1.07 2.84 -3.14
CA LEU A 94 -2.24 2.05 -2.76
C LEU A 94 -1.91 0.55 -2.71
N ALA A 95 -2.27 -0.08 -1.60
CA ALA A 95 -2.19 -1.53 -1.44
C ALA A 95 -3.23 -2.22 -2.36
N TYR A 96 -2.85 -3.35 -2.94
CA TYR A 96 -3.70 -4.11 -3.86
C TYR A 96 -4.04 -5.51 -3.36
N GLU A 97 -3.28 -6.05 -2.43
CA GLU A 97 -3.55 -7.37 -1.87
C GLU A 97 -4.77 -7.40 -0.93
N LYS A 98 -5.41 -8.57 -0.80
CA LYS A 98 -6.26 -8.90 0.35
C LYS A 98 -5.43 -8.93 1.63
N SER A 99 -6.05 -8.64 2.78
CA SER A 99 -5.30 -8.66 4.03
C SER A 99 -4.86 -10.09 4.35
N GLY A 100 -3.73 -10.26 5.04
CA GLY A 100 -3.25 -11.60 5.43
C GLY A 100 -4.18 -12.38 6.37
N TYR A 101 -5.25 -11.75 6.88
CA TYR A 101 -6.32 -12.43 7.61
C TYR A 101 -7.36 -13.10 6.70
N ASP A 102 -7.36 -12.75 5.42
CA ASP A 102 -8.29 -13.25 4.39
C ASP A 102 -7.62 -14.25 3.44
N ALA A 103 -6.30 -14.44 3.56
CA ALA A 103 -5.53 -15.39 2.75
C ALA A 103 -5.58 -16.80 3.36
N ASP A 104 -5.56 -17.83 2.50
CA ASP A 104 -5.45 -19.23 2.89
C ASP A 104 -4.28 -19.41 3.88
N PRO A 105 -4.55 -19.82 5.14
CA PRO A 105 -3.54 -19.90 6.17
C PRO A 105 -2.48 -20.97 5.91
N GLU A 106 -2.78 -22.00 5.09
CA GLU A 106 -1.83 -23.10 4.85
C GLU A 106 -0.71 -22.67 3.90
N ASN A 107 -1.04 -22.00 2.79
CA ASN A 107 -0.07 -21.71 1.73
C ASN A 107 0.23 -20.23 1.54
N ARG A 108 -0.53 -19.33 2.20
CA ARG A 108 -0.40 -17.86 2.11
C ARG A 108 -0.30 -17.35 0.67
N MET A 109 -1.08 -17.95 -0.23
CA MET A 109 -1.14 -17.53 -1.63
C MET A 109 -1.57 -16.06 -1.70
N PRO A 110 -0.86 -15.22 -2.48
CA PRO A 110 -1.26 -13.84 -2.67
C PRO A 110 -2.60 -13.80 -3.41
N ASP A 111 -3.50 -12.95 -2.94
CA ASP A 111 -4.74 -12.66 -3.63
C ASP A 111 -4.95 -11.14 -3.65
N VAL A 112 -5.60 -10.65 -4.69
CA VAL A 112 -5.85 -9.22 -4.90
C VAL A 112 -7.27 -8.85 -4.49
N LEU A 113 -7.47 -7.58 -4.19
CA LEU A 113 -8.81 -7.06 -3.87
C LEU A 113 -9.75 -7.22 -5.08
N GLU A 114 -10.82 -8.01 -4.92
CA GLU A 114 -11.73 -8.45 -5.98
C GLU A 114 -12.33 -7.32 -6.80
N ARG A 115 -12.62 -6.18 -6.17
CA ARG A 115 -13.25 -5.02 -6.80
C ARG A 115 -12.25 -3.97 -7.28
N TRP A 116 -10.96 -4.24 -7.17
CA TRP A 116 -9.90 -3.32 -7.58
C TRP A 116 -9.11 -3.89 -8.76
N THR A 117 -8.67 -2.98 -9.61
CA THR A 117 -7.70 -3.25 -10.67
C THR A 117 -6.63 -2.19 -10.58
N VAL A 118 -5.45 -2.44 -11.15
CA VAL A 118 -4.40 -1.41 -11.28
C VAL A 118 -4.98 -0.12 -11.87
N ARG A 119 -5.85 -0.24 -12.88
CA ARG A 119 -6.51 0.93 -13.49
C ARG A 119 -7.36 1.70 -12.48
N ARG A 120 -8.21 1.02 -11.70
CA ARG A 120 -9.04 1.66 -10.67
C ARG A 120 -8.20 2.33 -9.58
N LEU A 121 -7.08 1.73 -9.18
CA LEU A 121 -6.16 2.32 -8.20
C LEU A 121 -5.49 3.59 -8.74
N VAL A 122 -5.08 3.59 -10.02
CA VAL A 122 -4.55 4.79 -10.69
C VAL A 122 -5.63 5.87 -10.79
N ASP A 123 -6.85 5.52 -11.18
CA ASP A 123 -7.99 6.45 -11.26
C ASP A 123 -8.37 7.00 -9.87
N ALA A 124 -8.06 6.28 -8.78
CA ALA A 124 -8.19 6.72 -7.39
C ALA A 124 -7.01 7.60 -6.90
N GLY A 125 -6.04 7.91 -7.77
CA GLY A 125 -4.94 8.83 -7.49
C GLY A 125 -3.63 8.17 -7.05
N ALA A 126 -3.47 6.85 -7.23
CA ALA A 126 -2.21 6.18 -6.90
C ALA A 126 -1.06 6.59 -7.83
N ASN A 127 0.06 6.96 -7.24
CA ASN A 127 1.36 7.05 -7.92
C ASN A 127 2.03 5.67 -8.01
N GLY A 128 1.88 4.84 -6.97
CA GLY A 128 2.41 3.48 -6.95
C GLY A 128 1.38 2.45 -6.47
N ILE A 129 1.49 1.24 -7.00
CA ILE A 129 0.69 0.09 -6.58
C ILE A 129 1.59 -0.82 -5.75
N LYS A 130 1.18 -1.08 -4.52
CA LYS A 130 1.88 -1.97 -3.60
C LYS A 130 1.16 -3.31 -3.54
N VAL A 131 1.93 -4.39 -3.52
CA VAL A 131 1.46 -5.76 -3.28
C VAL A 131 2.33 -6.35 -2.17
N LEU A 132 1.71 -7.00 -1.19
CA LEU A 132 2.40 -7.85 -0.22
C LEU A 132 2.37 -9.30 -0.69
N ILE A 133 3.53 -9.96 -0.70
CA ILE A 133 3.66 -11.38 -1.03
C ILE A 133 4.40 -12.05 0.14
N TYR A 134 3.85 -13.15 0.65
CA TYR A 134 4.56 -14.04 1.58
C TYR A 134 5.38 -15.04 0.78
N TYR A 135 6.70 -14.95 0.90
CA TYR A 135 7.62 -15.79 0.14
C TYR A 135 8.64 -16.41 1.08
N ASP A 136 8.74 -17.74 1.04
CA ASP A 136 9.82 -18.50 1.67
C ASP A 136 10.63 -19.16 0.54
N PRO A 137 11.93 -18.84 0.38
CA PRO A 137 12.75 -19.45 -0.65
C PRO A 137 12.92 -20.97 -0.47
N PHE A 138 12.53 -21.54 0.67
CA PHE A 138 12.58 -22.96 0.98
C PHE A 138 11.21 -23.69 0.90
N ASP A 139 10.13 -22.98 0.56
CA ASP A 139 8.84 -23.60 0.23
C ASP A 139 8.96 -24.52 -1.02
N ASP A 140 7.97 -25.40 -1.19
CA ASP A 140 7.82 -26.20 -2.41
C ASP A 140 7.95 -25.36 -3.69
N ALA A 141 8.68 -25.88 -4.68
CA ALA A 141 9.01 -25.12 -5.90
C ALA A 141 7.76 -24.81 -6.75
N ASP A 142 6.80 -25.73 -6.82
CA ASP A 142 5.54 -25.53 -7.54
C ASP A 142 4.62 -24.56 -6.79
N LEU A 143 4.68 -24.53 -5.45
CA LEU A 143 4.04 -23.50 -4.65
C LEU A 143 4.63 -22.12 -4.95
N ASN A 144 5.94 -21.98 -4.93
CA ASN A 144 6.63 -20.72 -5.21
C ASN A 144 6.44 -20.24 -6.66
N LEU A 145 6.31 -21.14 -7.63
CA LEU A 145 6.02 -20.79 -9.03
C LEU A 145 4.61 -20.20 -9.22
N ARG A 146 3.65 -20.58 -8.36
CA ARG A 146 2.26 -20.11 -8.44
C ARG A 146 1.99 -18.82 -7.68
N LYS A 147 2.88 -18.43 -6.75
CA LYS A 147 2.81 -17.14 -6.03
C LYS A 147 3.17 -15.98 -6.96
#